data_AF-A0A2T6K5M5-F1
#
_entry.id   AF-A0A2T6K5M5-F1
#
_cell.length_a   1.000
_cell.length_b   1.000
_cell.length_c   1.000
_cell.angle_alpha   90.00
_cell.angle_beta   90.00
_cell.angle_gamma   90.00
#
_symmetry.space_group_name_H-M   'P 1'
#
loop_
_entity.id
_entity.type
_entity.pdbx_description
1 polymer ?
#
loop_
_entity_poly.entity_id
_entity_poly.type
_entity_poly.pdbx_seq_one_letter_code
_entity_poly.pdbx_strand_id
1 'polypeptide(L)'
;MKNSIFLGLAALALAGCMQDTGTTDAPTTRSFMTQEGLLATIPGATLYGVSSQDNETEWQQTYSAGGTNGTIEVIWDGEPSTSKWFVDGDQWCEDWGTDSACFRLVKVSDNELVAFRSGKQIRNSWFIK
;
A
#
# COMPACT_ATOMS: atom_id res chain seq x y z
N MET A 1 74.12 34.91 -28.00
CA MET A 1 75.13 34.46 -27.01
C MET A 1 74.48 34.50 -25.64
N LYS A 2 74.69 33.44 -24.83
CA LYS A 2 74.39 33.36 -23.38
C LYS A 2 72.89 33.44 -23.04
N ASN A 3 72.34 32.77 -22.05
CA ASN A 3 72.72 31.74 -21.07
C ASN A 3 71.35 31.29 -20.51
N SER A 4 71.09 30.00 -20.27
CA SER A 4 71.06 29.40 -18.93
C SER A 4 69.96 29.95 -17.98
N ILE A 5 69.29 29.21 -17.11
CA ILE A 5 69.24 27.81 -16.69
C ILE A 5 67.99 27.72 -15.79
N PHE A 6 67.42 26.53 -15.72
CA PHE A 6 66.34 26.05 -14.85
C PHE A 6 66.44 26.42 -13.36
N LEU A 7 65.28 26.65 -12.76
CA LEU A 7 64.86 26.26 -11.39
C LEU A 7 63.32 26.24 -11.47
N GLY A 8 62.56 25.21 -11.11
CA GLY A 8 62.81 24.00 -10.35
C GLY A 8 61.54 23.72 -9.55
N LEU A 9 61.00 22.49 -9.65
CA LEU A 9 60.02 21.84 -8.74
C LEU A 9 58.62 22.51 -8.63
N ALA A 10 57.51 21.83 -8.39
CA ALA A 10 57.21 20.43 -8.08
C ALA A 10 55.78 20.10 -8.56
N ALA A 11 55.52 18.82 -8.78
CA ALA A 11 54.25 18.24 -9.14
C ALA A 11 53.16 18.41 -8.08
N LEU A 12 51.89 18.43 -8.50
CA LEU A 12 50.83 17.65 -7.85
C LEU A 12 49.75 17.35 -8.88
N ALA A 13 49.64 16.07 -9.26
CA ALA A 13 48.50 15.54 -9.97
C ALA A 13 47.41 15.18 -8.95
N LEU A 14 46.19 15.67 -9.14
CA LEU A 14 44.99 15.06 -8.57
C LEU A 14 43.88 15.10 -9.64
N ALA A 15 43.79 14.00 -10.37
CA ALA A 15 42.55 13.58 -10.98
C ALA A 15 41.75 12.85 -9.89
N GLY A 16 40.54 13.34 -9.60
CA GLY A 16 39.56 12.71 -8.72
C GLY A 16 38.21 13.37 -9.03
N CYS A 17 37.37 12.72 -9.83
CA CYS A 17 36.30 11.82 -9.38
C CYS A 17 35.31 12.53 -8.45
N MET A 18 34.15 12.91 -8.98
CA MET A 18 32.87 12.72 -8.29
C MET A 18 31.74 12.87 -9.30
N GLN A 19 31.26 11.71 -9.75
CA GLN A 19 29.95 11.57 -10.39
C GLN A 19 28.91 11.90 -9.32
N ASP A 20 28.12 12.92 -9.59
CA ASP A 20 26.97 13.28 -8.79
C ASP A 20 25.89 12.21 -9.02
N THR A 21 26.02 11.07 -8.32
CA THR A 21 24.94 10.08 -8.22
C THR A 21 23.94 10.65 -7.23
N GLY A 22 23.13 11.60 -7.71
CA GLY A 22 21.86 11.90 -7.10
C GLY A 22 21.05 10.61 -7.09
N THR A 23 20.96 9.97 -5.93
CA THR A 23 20.02 8.90 -5.67
C THR A 23 18.62 9.49 -5.85
N THR A 24 18.08 9.36 -7.06
CA THR A 24 16.66 9.49 -7.29
C THR A 24 16.03 8.29 -6.58
N ASP A 25 15.51 8.50 -5.37
CA ASP A 25 14.54 7.57 -4.80
C ASP A 25 13.40 7.47 -5.82
N ALA A 26 13.42 6.41 -6.62
CA ALA A 26 12.30 6.09 -7.48
C ALA A 26 11.08 5.95 -6.56
N PRO A 27 9.94 6.61 -6.84
CA PRO A 27 8.73 6.31 -6.10
C PRO A 27 8.49 4.81 -6.28
N THR A 28 8.54 4.04 -5.19
CA THR A 28 8.13 2.64 -5.23
C THR A 28 6.66 2.64 -5.64
N THR A 29 6.41 2.42 -6.93
CA THR A 29 5.07 2.36 -7.48
C THR A 29 4.38 1.18 -6.82
N ARG A 30 3.59 1.45 -5.77
CA ARG A 30 2.76 0.45 -5.12
C ARG A 30 1.70 0.04 -6.13
N SER A 31 1.69 -1.23 -6.50
CA SER A 31 0.70 -1.77 -7.44
C SER A 31 -0.62 -1.98 -6.70
N PHE A 32 -1.63 -1.23 -7.10
CA PHE A 32 -2.99 -1.49 -6.66
C PHE A 32 -3.51 -2.80 -7.27
N MET A 33 -4.32 -3.52 -6.51
CA MET A 33 -4.99 -4.73 -6.98
C MET A 33 -5.97 -4.37 -8.10
N THR A 34 -5.99 -5.19 -9.14
CA THR A 34 -7.02 -5.14 -10.18
C THR A 34 -8.32 -5.75 -9.69
N GLN A 35 -9.42 -5.53 -10.41
CA GLN A 35 -10.69 -6.24 -10.19
C GLN A 35 -10.49 -7.75 -10.04
N GLU A 36 -9.73 -8.37 -10.94
CA GLU A 36 -9.43 -9.81 -10.89
C GLU A 36 -8.67 -10.18 -9.61
N GLY A 37 -7.67 -9.39 -9.22
CA GLY A 37 -6.91 -9.61 -7.99
C GLY A 37 -7.78 -9.50 -6.73
N LEU A 38 -8.71 -8.54 -6.69
CA LEU A 38 -9.67 -8.37 -5.60
C LEU A 38 -10.57 -9.60 -5.47
N LEU A 39 -11.16 -10.03 -6.58
CA LEU A 39 -12.08 -11.17 -6.66
C LEU A 39 -11.40 -12.52 -6.37
N ALA A 40 -10.10 -12.63 -6.63
CA ALA A 40 -9.33 -13.81 -6.28
C ALA A 40 -8.89 -13.85 -4.80
N THR A 41 -8.92 -12.71 -4.09
CA THR A 41 -8.33 -12.58 -2.75
C THR A 41 -9.37 -12.50 -1.63
N ILE A 42 -10.47 -11.76 -1.81
CA ILE A 42 -11.36 -11.38 -0.70
C ILE A 42 -12.62 -12.25 -0.59
N PRO A 43 -13.35 -12.58 -1.67
CA PRO A 43 -14.54 -13.42 -1.56
C PRO A 43 -14.25 -14.76 -0.87
N GLY A 44 -14.99 -15.07 0.19
CA GLY A 44 -14.79 -16.27 1.01
C GLY A 44 -13.71 -16.15 2.09
N ALA A 45 -12.95 -15.06 2.14
CA ALA A 45 -11.93 -14.84 3.16
C ALA A 45 -12.52 -14.19 4.42
N THR A 46 -11.77 -14.30 5.52
CA THR A 46 -11.99 -13.48 6.72
C THR A 46 -10.90 -12.43 6.80
N LEU A 47 -11.28 -11.16 6.86
CA LEU A 47 -10.38 -10.06 7.13
C LEU A 47 -10.51 -9.59 8.58
N TYR A 48 -9.39 -9.14 9.16
CA TYR A 48 -9.34 -8.55 10.48
C TYR A 48 -8.44 -7.32 10.49
N GLY A 49 -8.71 -6.42 11.43
CA GLY A 49 -7.90 -5.22 11.62
C GLY A 49 -8.38 -4.39 12.80
N VAL A 50 -7.82 -3.19 12.88
CA VAL A 50 -8.20 -2.19 13.89
C VAL A 50 -8.81 -0.99 13.18
N SER A 51 -9.87 -0.42 13.75
CA SER A 51 -10.57 0.74 13.24
C SER A 51 -9.59 1.90 13.08
N SER A 52 -9.61 2.55 11.91
CA SER A 52 -8.77 3.73 11.67
C SER A 52 -9.31 5.01 12.34
N GLN A 53 -10.53 4.96 12.89
CA GLN A 53 -11.16 6.10 13.54
C GLN A 53 -10.58 6.33 14.94
N ASP A 54 -10.37 5.25 15.70
CA ASP A 54 -9.88 5.28 17.09
C ASP A 54 -8.50 4.60 17.26
N ASN A 55 -8.11 3.71 16.34
CA ASN A 55 -6.91 2.85 16.45
C ASN A 55 -6.95 1.89 17.64
N GLU A 56 -8.16 1.56 18.13
CA GLU A 56 -8.37 0.69 19.27
C GLU A 56 -9.40 -0.40 18.97
N THR A 57 -10.50 -0.05 18.29
CA THR A 57 -11.60 -0.98 18.06
C THR A 57 -11.22 -2.05 17.05
N GLU A 58 -11.13 -3.30 17.49
CA GLU A 58 -10.93 -4.44 16.61
C GLU A 58 -12.20 -4.72 15.79
N TRP A 59 -11.99 -5.11 14.54
CA TRP A 59 -13.05 -5.59 13.68
C TRP A 59 -12.64 -6.87 12.97
N GLN A 60 -13.63 -7.71 12.72
CA GLN A 60 -13.52 -8.90 11.89
C GLN A 60 -14.64 -8.87 10.86
N GLN A 61 -14.31 -9.20 9.62
CA GLN A 61 -15.26 -9.24 8.51
C GLN A 61 -15.09 -10.55 7.72
N THR A 62 -16.11 -11.38 7.73
CA THR A 62 -16.16 -12.61 6.94
C THR A 62 -16.97 -12.36 5.68
N TYR A 63 -16.34 -12.46 4.51
CA TYR A 63 -16.98 -12.18 3.23
C TYR A 63 -17.59 -13.44 2.67
N SER A 64 -18.85 -13.35 2.25
CA SER A 64 -19.48 -14.45 1.51
C SER A 64 -18.67 -14.78 0.25
N ALA A 65 -18.56 -16.06 -0.08
CA ALA A 65 -18.13 -16.45 -1.42
C ALA A 65 -19.11 -15.85 -2.45
N GLY A 66 -18.61 -15.36 -3.57
CA GLY A 66 -19.45 -14.65 -4.54
C GLY A 66 -18.71 -14.26 -5.81
N GLY A 67 -19.48 -13.71 -6.76
CA GLY A 67 -18.96 -13.10 -7.98
C GLY A 67 -18.46 -11.69 -7.70
N THR A 68 -19.17 -10.67 -8.20
CA THR A 68 -18.77 -9.26 -8.02
C THR A 68 -19.46 -8.55 -6.85
N ASN A 69 -20.29 -9.25 -6.07
CA ASN A 69 -20.95 -8.74 -4.88
C ASN A 69 -21.33 -9.87 -3.92
N GLY A 70 -21.69 -9.50 -2.69
CA GLY A 70 -22.15 -10.43 -1.66
C GLY A 70 -22.43 -9.76 -0.32
N THR A 71 -22.42 -10.55 0.73
CA THR A 71 -22.65 -10.12 2.12
C THR A 71 -21.37 -10.23 2.94
N ILE A 72 -21.32 -9.45 4.03
CA ILE A 72 -20.25 -9.48 5.03
C ILE A 72 -20.91 -9.79 6.37
N GLU A 73 -20.39 -10.78 7.08
CA GLU A 73 -20.62 -10.94 8.52
C GLU A 73 -19.57 -10.12 9.26
N VAL A 74 -20.01 -9.13 10.04
CA VAL A 74 -19.12 -8.19 10.71
C VAL A 74 -19.19 -8.43 12.20
N ILE A 75 -18.04 -8.46 12.87
CA ILE A 75 -17.93 -8.32 14.32
C ILE A 75 -17.19 -6.99 14.55
N TRP A 76 -17.85 -6.03 15.17
CA TRP A 76 -17.29 -4.72 15.50
C TRP A 76 -17.37 -4.53 17.01
N ASP A 77 -16.23 -4.40 17.69
CA ASP A 77 -16.19 -4.33 19.15
C ASP A 77 -16.97 -5.49 19.84
N GLY A 78 -16.90 -6.69 19.26
CA GLY A 78 -17.63 -7.87 19.73
C GLY A 78 -19.12 -7.93 19.33
N GLU A 79 -19.69 -6.86 18.78
CA GLU A 79 -21.09 -6.83 18.36
C GLU A 79 -21.26 -7.32 16.91
N PRO A 80 -22.11 -8.35 16.68
CA PRO A 80 -22.32 -8.88 15.34
C PRO A 80 -23.27 -8.01 14.53
N SER A 81 -22.97 -7.84 13.25
CA SER A 81 -23.85 -7.19 12.28
C SER A 81 -23.66 -7.77 10.87
N THR A 82 -24.46 -7.31 9.91
CA THR A 82 -24.34 -7.71 8.50
C THR A 82 -24.19 -6.49 7.62
N SER A 83 -23.41 -6.64 6.56
CA SER A 83 -23.15 -5.60 5.58
C SER A 83 -23.11 -6.21 4.18
N LYS A 84 -22.93 -5.38 3.17
CA LYS A 84 -22.81 -5.83 1.78
C LYS A 84 -21.47 -5.41 1.21
N TRP A 85 -20.99 -6.16 0.23
CA TRP A 85 -19.83 -5.77 -0.55
C TRP A 85 -20.13 -5.87 -2.04
N PHE A 86 -19.39 -5.10 -2.83
CA PHE A 86 -19.34 -5.20 -4.27
C PHE A 86 -18.00 -4.69 -4.80
N VAL A 87 -17.69 -5.03 -6.05
CA VAL A 87 -16.51 -4.53 -6.75
C VAL A 87 -16.95 -3.56 -7.85
N ASP A 88 -16.36 -2.36 -7.85
CA ASP A 88 -16.54 -1.34 -8.88
C ASP A 88 -15.19 -1.02 -9.54
N GLY A 89 -14.95 -1.64 -10.70
CA GLY A 89 -13.63 -1.64 -11.34
C GLY A 89 -12.55 -2.18 -10.40
N ASP A 90 -11.46 -1.44 -10.21
CA ASP A 90 -10.34 -1.80 -9.33
C ASP A 90 -10.56 -1.35 -7.87
N GLN A 91 -11.82 -1.28 -7.42
CA GLN A 91 -12.16 -0.87 -6.05
C GLN A 91 -13.01 -1.92 -5.34
N TRP A 92 -12.65 -2.17 -4.08
CA TRP A 92 -13.45 -2.96 -3.15
C TRP A 92 -14.39 -2.04 -2.40
N CYS A 93 -15.70 -2.24 -2.51
CA CYS A 93 -16.70 -1.39 -1.89
C CYS A 93 -17.48 -2.14 -0.81
N GLU A 94 -17.71 -1.48 0.32
CA GLU A 94 -18.51 -1.97 1.43
C GLU A 94 -19.65 -1.01 1.72
N ASP A 95 -20.82 -1.57 2.00
CA ASP A 95 -22.03 -0.88 2.42
C ASP A 95 -22.46 -1.46 3.77
N TRP A 96 -22.28 -0.65 4.82
CA TRP A 96 -22.62 -1.01 6.20
C TRP A 96 -24.03 -0.56 6.59
N GLY A 97 -24.86 -0.16 5.62
CA GLY A 97 -26.24 0.28 5.79
C GLY A 97 -26.38 1.76 6.19
N THR A 98 -25.53 2.26 7.09
CA THR A 98 -25.52 3.68 7.52
C THR A 98 -24.45 4.52 6.81
N ASP A 99 -23.39 3.88 6.30
CA ASP A 99 -22.34 4.49 5.48
C ASP A 99 -21.84 3.47 4.45
N SER A 100 -21.09 3.95 3.46
CA SER A 100 -20.41 3.11 2.49
C SER A 100 -19.04 3.70 2.12
N ALA A 101 -18.12 2.83 1.71
CA ALA A 101 -16.83 3.26 1.21
C ALA A 101 -16.30 2.31 0.15
N CYS A 102 -15.56 2.88 -0.80
CA CYS A 102 -14.78 2.14 -1.77
C CYS A 102 -13.28 2.36 -1.53
N PHE A 103 -12.53 1.28 -1.64
CA PHE A 103 -11.12 1.19 -1.31
C PHE A 103 -10.33 0.69 -2.51
N ARG A 104 -9.20 1.34 -2.78
CA ARG A 104 -8.15 0.73 -3.58
C ARG A 104 -7.24 -0.03 -2.64
N LEU A 105 -6.96 -1.28 -2.95
CA LEU A 105 -6.17 -2.15 -2.08
C LEU A 105 -4.80 -2.40 -2.70
N VAL A 106 -3.78 -2.48 -1.85
CA VAL A 106 -2.45 -2.96 -2.19
C VAL A 106 -2.22 -4.23 -1.38
N LYS A 107 -1.92 -5.34 -2.06
CA LYS A 107 -1.51 -6.57 -1.39
C LYS A 107 -0.02 -6.48 -1.09
N VAL A 108 0.34 -6.37 0.19
CA VAL A 108 1.74 -6.20 0.62
C VAL A 108 2.40 -7.54 0.95
N SER A 109 1.61 -8.55 1.30
CA SER A 109 2.01 -9.95 1.46
C SER A 109 0.83 -10.87 1.13
N ASP A 110 1.01 -12.19 1.24
CA ASP A 110 -0.08 -13.15 1.04
C ASP A 110 -1.25 -12.95 2.00
N ASN A 111 -0.99 -12.39 3.18
CA ASN A 111 -1.94 -12.25 4.28
C ASN A 111 -2.16 -10.81 4.75
N GLU A 112 -1.65 -9.80 4.02
CA GLU A 112 -1.78 -8.39 4.42
C GLU A 112 -2.15 -7.51 3.23
N LEU A 113 -3.16 -6.66 3.45
CA LEU A 113 -3.66 -5.66 2.53
C LEU A 113 -3.53 -4.28 3.18
N VAL A 114 -3.22 -3.28 2.37
CA VAL A 114 -3.26 -1.87 2.75
C VAL A 114 -4.35 -1.19 1.94
N ALA A 115 -5.31 -0.57 2.62
CA ALA A 115 -6.43 0.09 2.00
C ALA A 115 -6.20 1.59 1.78
N PHE A 116 -6.74 2.11 0.68
CA PHE A 116 -6.71 3.54 0.34
C PHE A 116 -8.13 4.03 0.06
N ARG A 117 -8.56 5.09 0.75
CA ARG A 117 -9.83 5.80 0.49
C ARG A 117 -9.52 7.20 -0.04
N SER A 118 -10.12 7.57 -1.16
CA SER A 118 -9.92 8.89 -1.80
C SER A 118 -8.43 9.26 -2.01
N GLY A 119 -7.62 8.26 -2.41
CA GLY A 119 -6.19 8.44 -2.69
C GLY A 119 -5.27 8.50 -1.45
N LYS A 120 -5.83 8.41 -0.24
CA LYS A 120 -5.07 8.39 1.02
C LYS A 120 -5.08 7.00 1.61
N GLN A 121 -3.90 6.55 2.07
CA GLN A 121 -3.77 5.32 2.82
C GLN A 121 -4.55 5.42 4.13
N ILE A 122 -5.31 4.38 4.44
CA ILE A 122 -5.93 4.19 5.75
C ILE A 122 -4.84 3.68 6.69
N ARG A 123 -4.81 4.21 7.93
CA ARG A 123 -3.70 4.00 8.86
C ARG A 123 -3.37 2.53 9.13
N ASN A 124 -4.40 1.69 9.22
CA ASN A 124 -4.25 0.31 9.66
C ASN A 124 -4.33 -0.65 8.47
N SER A 125 -3.46 -1.66 8.47
CA SER A 125 -3.51 -2.78 7.53
C SER A 125 -4.72 -3.68 7.84
N TRP A 126 -5.16 -4.39 6.81
CA TRP A 126 -6.16 -5.45 6.90
C TRP A 126 -5.46 -6.78 6.68
N PHE A 127 -5.73 -7.75 7.53
CA PHE A 127 -5.06 -9.04 7.46
C PHE A 127 -6.04 -10.13 7.06
N ILE A 128 -5.57 -11.06 6.23
CA ILE A 128 -6.35 -12.19 5.71
C ILE A 128 -6.07 -13.41 6.60
N LYS A 129 -7.13 -14.12 7.00
CA LYS A 129 -7.07 -15.41 7.70
C LYS A 129 -7.59 -16.55 6.83
#